data_AF-A0A2W4RCY4-F1
#
_entry.id   AF-A0A2W4RCY4-F1
#
_cell.length_a   1.000
_cell.length_b   1.000
_cell.length_c   1.000
_cell.angle_alpha   90.00
_cell.angle_beta   90.00
_cell.angle_gamma   90.00
#
_symmetry.space_group_name_H-M   'P 1'
#
loop_
_entity.id
_entity.type
_entity.pdbx_description
1 polymer ?
#
loop_
_entity_poly.entity_id
_entity_poly.type
_entity_poly.pdbx_seq_one_letter_code
_entity_poly.pdbx_strand_id
1 'polypeptide(L)'
;PTIADIARERIRRVIQKIHNEADLASPAPDNLGFKSFVLAPSNFKQWRGDDIETAEQLAKQLELFVQSEKEGADIDDILYELLLKAGFPLTTPLERLSLEGATVWRVNNGELLFVLEAFNLAMIAPLLGLSPKEILCLDSVFQGSDELKTNLDLQCRDARIRFTCV
;
A
#
# COMPACT_ATOMS: atom_id res chain seq x y z
N PRO A 1 -19.35 23.20 0.29
CA PRO A 1 -19.49 22.30 -0.89
C PRO A 1 -18.59 22.75 -2.04
N THR A 2 -17.71 21.87 -2.50
CA THR A 2 -16.78 22.12 -3.60
C THR A 2 -17.36 21.64 -4.94
N ILE A 3 -16.76 22.06 -6.06
CA ILE A 3 -17.12 21.55 -7.39
C ILE A 3 -16.93 20.03 -7.46
N ALA A 4 -15.88 19.50 -6.82
CA ALA A 4 -15.62 18.07 -6.74
C ALA A 4 -16.72 17.31 -5.97
N ASP A 5 -17.27 17.90 -4.90
CA ASP A 5 -18.39 17.30 -4.16
C ASP A 5 -19.63 17.15 -5.04
N ILE A 6 -19.96 18.20 -5.80
CA ILE A 6 -21.10 18.19 -6.73
C ILE A 6 -20.86 17.18 -7.87
N ALA A 7 -19.64 17.11 -8.40
CA ALA A 7 -19.28 16.16 -9.44
C ALA A 7 -19.41 14.71 -8.98
N ARG A 8 -18.91 14.38 -7.78
CA ARG A 8 -19.05 13.05 -7.16
C ARG A 8 -20.53 12.70 -6.95
N GLU A 9 -21.31 13.64 -6.45
CA GLU A 9 -22.74 13.46 -6.24
C GLU A 9 -23.50 13.23 -7.57
N ARG A 10 -23.15 13.97 -8.62
CA ARG A 10 -23.70 13.76 -9.96
C ARG A 10 -23.43 12.34 -10.46
N ILE A 11 -22.21 11.83 -10.30
CA ILE A 11 -21.84 10.46 -10.71
C ILE A 11 -22.64 9.43 -9.91
N ARG A 12 -22.76 9.59 -8.57
CA ARG A 12 -23.57 8.68 -7.73
C ARG A 12 -25.03 8.61 -8.19
N ARG A 13 -25.66 9.76 -8.47
CA ARG A 13 -27.06 9.81 -8.93
C ARG A 13 -27.26 9.15 -10.29
N VAL A 14 -26.31 9.32 -11.21
CA VAL A 14 -26.38 8.65 -12.52
C VAL A 14 -26.25 7.13 -12.36
N ILE A 15 -25.32 6.66 -11.53
CA ILE A 15 -25.18 5.23 -11.23
C ILE A 15 -26.47 4.66 -10.62
N GLN A 16 -27.06 5.37 -9.65
CA GLN A 16 -28.31 4.97 -9.03
C GLN A 16 -29.47 4.94 -10.04
N LYS A 17 -29.54 5.93 -10.94
CA LYS A 17 -30.54 5.97 -12.01
C LYS A 17 -30.42 4.75 -12.93
N ILE A 18 -29.19 4.39 -13.35
CA ILE A 18 -28.96 3.21 -14.19
C ILE A 18 -29.42 1.92 -13.49
N HIS A 19 -29.16 1.79 -12.18
CA HIS A 19 -29.64 0.63 -11.42
C HIS A 19 -31.17 0.60 -11.32
N ASN A 20 -31.83 1.73 -11.12
CA ASN A 20 -33.29 1.81 -11.01
C ASN A 20 -34.00 1.54 -12.34
N GLU A 21 -33.36 1.84 -13.47
CA GLU A 21 -33.87 1.63 -14.82
C GLU A 21 -33.53 0.25 -15.39
N ALA A 22 -32.72 -0.54 -14.69
CA ALA A 22 -32.33 -1.87 -15.12
C ALA A 22 -33.48 -2.87 -15.04
N ASP A 23 -33.62 -3.70 -16.07
CA ASP A 23 -34.60 -4.78 -16.13
C ASP A 23 -33.98 -6.06 -16.72
N LEU A 24 -34.80 -7.10 -16.91
CA LEU A 24 -34.33 -8.38 -17.46
C LEU A 24 -33.84 -8.28 -18.91
N ALA A 25 -34.30 -7.28 -19.67
CA ALA A 25 -33.88 -7.06 -21.06
C ALA A 25 -32.64 -6.15 -21.17
N SER A 26 -32.43 -5.29 -20.17
CA SER A 26 -31.35 -4.31 -20.05
C SER A 26 -30.79 -4.32 -18.62
N PRO A 27 -30.02 -5.36 -18.25
CA PRO A 27 -29.44 -5.45 -16.92
C PRO A 27 -28.42 -4.33 -16.68
N ALA A 28 -28.32 -3.87 -15.44
CA ALA A 28 -27.27 -2.95 -15.03
C ALA A 28 -25.90 -3.63 -15.18
N PRO A 29 -24.88 -2.93 -15.69
CA PRO A 29 -23.52 -3.43 -15.67
C PRO A 29 -23.04 -3.73 -14.23
N ASP A 30 -22.41 -4.89 -14.04
CA ASP A 30 -21.93 -5.35 -12.72
C ASP A 30 -20.85 -4.45 -12.09
N ASN A 31 -20.16 -3.64 -12.89
CA ASN A 31 -19.03 -2.81 -12.46
C ASN A 31 -19.38 -1.31 -12.38
N LEU A 32 -20.61 -0.99 -11.96
CA LEU A 32 -21.05 0.39 -11.78
C LEU A 32 -20.64 0.94 -10.41
N GLY A 33 -19.47 1.58 -10.38
CA GLY A 33 -18.93 2.25 -9.20
C GLY A 33 -17.78 3.17 -9.56
N PHE A 34 -17.30 3.93 -8.58
CA PHE A 34 -16.07 4.71 -8.74
C PHE A 34 -15.35 4.87 -7.41
N LYS A 35 -14.01 4.96 -7.48
CA LYS A 35 -13.17 5.45 -6.39
C LYS A 35 -12.89 6.94 -6.63
N SER A 36 -12.84 7.74 -5.56
CA SER A 36 -12.42 9.14 -5.65
C SER A 36 -11.26 9.39 -4.72
N PHE A 37 -10.18 9.96 -5.25
CA PHE A 37 -8.97 10.28 -4.50
C PHE A 37 -8.80 11.79 -4.41
N VAL A 38 -8.13 12.25 -3.36
CA VAL A 38 -7.77 13.65 -3.15
C VAL A 38 -6.26 13.70 -3.00
N LEU A 39 -5.64 14.74 -3.56
CA LEU A 39 -4.20 14.94 -3.38
C LEU A 39 -3.92 15.36 -1.93
N ALA A 40 -3.05 14.60 -1.29
CA ALA A 40 -2.52 14.89 0.03
C ALA A 40 -0.98 14.95 -0.05
N PRO A 41 -0.31 15.59 0.92
CA PRO A 41 1.13 15.45 1.10
C PRO A 41 1.51 13.97 1.25
N SER A 42 2.70 13.57 0.79
CA SER A 42 3.20 12.19 0.91
C SER A 42 3.14 11.68 2.35
N ASN A 43 2.78 10.41 2.51
CA ASN A 43 2.80 9.69 3.78
C ASN A 43 4.22 9.36 4.26
N PHE A 44 5.22 9.53 3.39
CA PHE A 44 6.62 9.30 3.72
C PHE A 44 7.32 10.61 4.04
N LYS A 45 8.28 10.55 4.97
CA LYS A 45 9.16 11.66 5.29
C LYS A 45 10.05 11.94 4.08
N GLN A 46 10.18 13.23 3.75
CA GLN A 46 11.07 13.67 2.68
C GLN A 46 12.39 14.10 3.31
N TRP A 47 13.50 13.54 2.84
CA TRP A 47 14.84 14.00 3.25
C TRP A 47 14.98 15.49 2.98
N ARG A 48 15.37 16.26 4.00
CA ARG A 48 15.68 17.68 3.88
C ARG A 48 17.09 17.90 4.41
N GLY A 49 18.07 17.62 3.56
CA GLY A 49 19.49 17.85 3.87
C GLY A 49 19.91 19.32 3.84
N ASP A 50 19.04 20.18 3.30
CA ASP A 50 19.37 21.56 2.96
C ASP A 50 19.48 22.48 4.19
N ASP A 51 18.84 22.11 5.31
CA ASP A 51 18.77 22.90 6.56
C ASP A 51 19.64 22.31 7.71
N ILE A 52 20.59 21.40 7.39
CA ILE A 52 21.43 20.73 8.40
C ILE A 52 22.75 21.50 8.56
N GLU A 53 22.87 22.29 9.63
CA GLU A 53 24.07 23.09 9.91
C GLU A 53 25.00 22.45 10.96
N THR A 54 24.50 21.48 11.74
CA THR A 54 25.25 20.86 12.85
C THR A 54 25.13 19.34 12.88
N ALA A 55 26.13 18.66 13.44
CA ALA A 55 26.15 17.21 13.58
C ALA A 55 25.01 16.67 14.47
N GLU A 56 24.55 17.46 15.44
CA GLU A 56 23.43 17.12 16.32
C GLU A 56 22.09 17.18 15.57
N GLN A 57 21.90 18.18 14.70
CA GLN A 57 20.74 18.25 13.80
C GLN A 57 20.74 17.11 12.79
N LEU A 58 21.92 16.71 12.30
CA LEU A 58 22.08 15.54 11.43
C LEU A 58 21.68 14.25 12.16
N ALA A 59 22.21 14.02 13.38
CA ALA A 59 21.89 12.84 14.17
C ALA A 59 20.37 12.74 14.44
N LYS A 60 19.74 13.86 14.81
CA LYS A 60 18.29 13.93 15.04
C LYS A 60 17.48 13.69 13.76
N GLN A 61 17.93 14.20 12.61
CA GLN A 61 17.34 13.87 11.31
C GLN A 61 17.45 12.37 11.03
N LEU A 62 18.63 11.77 11.21
CA LEU A 62 18.84 10.34 10.99
C LEU A 62 17.93 9.47 11.87
N GLU A 63 17.76 9.83 13.16
CA GLU A 63 16.82 9.15 14.06
C GLU A 63 15.36 9.25 13.57
N LEU A 64 14.96 10.41 13.04
CA LEU A 64 13.60 10.59 12.50
C LEU A 64 13.33 9.78 11.23
N PHE A 65 14.36 9.36 10.50
CA PHE A 65 14.25 8.52 9.30
C PHE A 65 14.36 7.02 9.57
N VAL A 66 14.53 6.60 10.84
CA VAL A 66 14.43 5.18 11.22
C VAL A 66 13.06 4.60 10.85
N GLN A 67 12.00 5.42 10.90
CA GLN A 67 10.70 5.12 10.32
C GLN A 67 10.44 6.06 9.14
N SER A 68 10.36 5.50 7.94
CA SER A 68 10.17 6.26 6.70
C SER A 68 8.79 6.91 6.61
N GLU A 69 7.77 6.26 7.16
CA GLU A 69 6.41 6.76 7.22
C GLU A 69 6.20 7.84 8.30
N LYS A 70 5.22 8.71 8.06
CA LYS A 70 4.79 9.73 9.02
C LYS A 70 3.93 9.12 10.11
N GLU A 71 4.05 9.65 11.33
CA GLU A 71 3.17 9.27 12.44
C GLU A 71 1.70 9.51 12.09
N GLY A 72 0.86 8.50 12.33
CA GLY A 72 -0.58 8.56 12.07
C GLY A 72 -0.99 8.48 10.60
N ALA A 73 -0.08 8.13 9.69
CA ALA A 73 -0.43 7.86 8.30
C ALA A 73 -1.38 6.66 8.21
N ASP A 74 -2.47 6.82 7.45
CA ASP A 74 -3.44 5.75 7.24
C ASP A 74 -2.84 4.67 6.31
N ILE A 75 -3.07 3.41 6.65
CA ILE A 75 -2.50 2.27 5.93
C ILE A 75 -3.03 2.19 4.50
N ASP A 76 -4.31 2.53 4.26
CA ASP A 76 -4.85 2.56 2.90
C ASP A 76 -4.22 3.71 2.09
N ASP A 77 -3.95 4.87 2.70
CA ASP A 77 -3.25 5.97 2.03
C ASP A 77 -1.80 5.60 1.68
N ILE A 78 -1.08 4.92 2.60
CA ILE A 78 0.26 4.37 2.33
C ILE A 78 0.21 3.34 1.20
N LEU A 79 -0.76 2.42 1.24
CA LEU A 79 -0.95 1.39 0.22
C LEU A 79 -1.13 2.01 -1.16
N TYR A 80 -2.02 2.99 -1.32
CA TYR A 80 -2.26 3.62 -2.62
C TYR A 80 -1.08 4.48 -3.08
N GLU A 81 -0.35 5.13 -2.17
CA GLU A 81 0.88 5.83 -2.51
C GLU A 81 1.96 4.86 -3.02
N LEU A 82 2.20 3.75 -2.31
CA LEU A 82 3.16 2.73 -2.70
C LEU A 82 2.76 2.02 -4.00
N LEU A 83 1.47 1.74 -4.19
CA LEU A 83 0.93 1.17 -5.43
C LEU A 83 1.30 2.03 -6.65
N LEU A 84 1.08 3.35 -6.53
CA LEU A 84 1.42 4.31 -7.59
C LEU A 84 2.94 4.41 -7.80
N LYS A 85 3.75 4.43 -6.73
CA LYS A 85 5.21 4.45 -6.83
C LYS A 85 5.78 3.18 -7.48
N ALA A 86 5.14 2.03 -7.26
CA ALA A 86 5.47 0.77 -7.91
C ALA A 86 5.02 0.72 -9.40
N GLY A 87 4.34 1.78 -9.90
CA GLY A 87 3.95 1.91 -11.30
C GLY A 87 2.61 1.28 -11.66
N PHE A 88 1.82 0.85 -10.66
CA PHE A 88 0.50 0.27 -10.89
C PHE A 88 -0.59 1.34 -10.96
N PRO A 89 -1.55 1.25 -11.91
CA PRO A 89 -2.68 2.17 -11.96
C PRO A 89 -3.65 1.94 -10.79
N LEU A 90 -4.46 2.95 -10.43
CA LEU A 90 -5.46 2.88 -9.35
C LEU A 90 -6.59 1.86 -9.60
N THR A 91 -6.72 1.38 -10.84
CA THR A 91 -7.66 0.33 -11.25
C THR A 91 -7.11 -1.07 -11.03
N THR A 92 -5.87 -1.21 -10.59
CA THR A 92 -5.24 -2.52 -10.34
C THR A 92 -6.03 -3.29 -9.28
N PRO A 93 -6.32 -4.59 -9.51
CA PRO A 93 -6.95 -5.44 -8.51
C PRO A 93 -6.11 -5.50 -7.24
N LEU A 94 -6.77 -5.25 -6.11
CA LEU A 94 -6.21 -5.31 -4.77
C LEU A 94 -7.07 -6.26 -3.94
N GLU A 95 -6.42 -7.17 -3.24
CA GLU A 95 -7.07 -8.08 -2.32
C GLU A 95 -6.37 -8.09 -0.97
N ARG A 96 -7.14 -8.14 0.12
CA ARG A 96 -6.62 -8.25 1.48
C ARG A 96 -6.62 -9.73 1.87
N LEU A 97 -5.44 -10.24 2.20
CA LEU A 97 -5.23 -11.57 2.75
C LEU A 97 -4.91 -11.45 4.23
N SER A 98 -5.37 -12.42 5.02
CA SER A 98 -4.92 -12.58 6.41
C SER A 98 -3.98 -13.79 6.46
N LEU A 99 -2.71 -13.54 6.78
CA LEU A 99 -1.69 -14.57 6.92
C LEU A 99 -1.09 -14.48 8.31
N GLU A 100 -1.19 -15.58 9.08
CA GLU A 100 -0.62 -15.69 10.43
C GLU A 100 -0.97 -14.50 11.34
N GLY A 101 -2.21 -14.02 11.26
CA GLY A 101 -2.73 -12.92 12.07
C GLY A 101 -2.37 -11.50 11.59
N ALA A 102 -1.66 -11.35 10.47
CA ALA A 102 -1.34 -10.07 9.86
C ALA A 102 -2.01 -9.88 8.50
N THR A 103 -2.24 -8.62 8.11
CA THR A 103 -2.79 -8.25 6.81
C THR A 103 -1.69 -8.19 5.75
N VAL A 104 -1.95 -8.81 4.61
CA VAL A 104 -1.10 -8.75 3.41
C VAL A 104 -1.96 -8.30 2.24
N TRP A 105 -1.53 -7.29 1.50
CA TRP A 105 -2.24 -6.84 0.31
C TRP A 105 -1.64 -7.49 -0.92
N ARG A 106 -2.46 -8.26 -1.62
CA ARG A 106 -2.13 -8.89 -2.90
C ARG A 106 -2.50 -7.95 -4.03
N VAL A 107 -1.51 -7.59 -4.84
CA VAL A 107 -1.63 -6.68 -5.99
C VAL A 107 -1.53 -7.47 -7.28
N ASN A 108 -2.38 -7.13 -8.26
CA ASN A 108 -2.33 -7.66 -9.62
C ASN A 108 -2.19 -9.19 -9.67
N ASN A 109 -3.17 -9.89 -9.08
CA ASN A 109 -3.23 -11.36 -9.02
C ASN A 109 -2.01 -12.04 -8.38
N GLY A 110 -1.31 -11.35 -7.48
CA GLY A 110 -0.16 -11.91 -6.77
C GLY A 110 1.19 -11.53 -7.36
N GLU A 111 1.25 -10.61 -8.32
CA GLU A 111 2.54 -10.13 -8.83
C GLU A 111 3.36 -9.41 -7.74
N LEU A 112 2.70 -8.61 -6.91
CA LEU A 112 3.31 -7.87 -5.81
C LEU A 112 2.51 -8.09 -4.52
N LEU A 113 3.22 -8.30 -3.41
CA LEU A 113 2.63 -8.35 -2.07
C LEU A 113 3.11 -7.17 -1.24
N PHE A 114 2.21 -6.51 -0.54
CA PHE A 114 2.54 -5.51 0.47
C PHE A 114 2.31 -6.06 1.88
N VAL A 115 3.26 -5.81 2.77
CA VAL A 115 3.15 -6.05 4.22
C VAL A 115 3.41 -4.71 4.92
N LEU A 116 2.34 -4.10 5.45
CA LEU A 116 2.37 -2.71 5.92
C LEU A 116 2.08 -2.52 7.41
N GLU A 117 1.53 -3.54 8.08
CA GLU A 117 1.08 -3.41 9.48
C GLU A 117 1.96 -4.19 10.47
N ALA A 118 2.15 -5.49 10.20
CA ALA A 118 2.85 -6.39 11.10
C ALA A 118 3.49 -7.53 10.32
N PHE A 119 4.60 -8.05 10.85
CA PHE A 119 5.29 -9.20 10.31
C PHE A 119 5.73 -10.16 11.41
N ASN A 120 5.66 -11.45 11.14
CA ASN A 120 6.19 -12.49 12.01
C ASN A 120 6.85 -13.62 11.22
N LEU A 121 7.68 -14.43 11.87
CA LEU A 121 8.45 -15.50 11.23
C LEU A 121 7.56 -16.54 10.53
N ALA A 122 6.38 -16.83 11.08
CA ALA A 122 5.46 -17.81 10.51
C ALA A 122 4.89 -17.36 9.15
N MET A 123 4.87 -16.05 8.87
CA MET A 123 4.41 -15.51 7.58
C MET A 123 5.34 -15.82 6.41
N ILE A 124 6.62 -16.17 6.65
CA ILE A 124 7.60 -16.35 5.57
C ILE A 124 7.15 -17.47 4.62
N ALA A 125 6.91 -18.67 5.14
CA ALA A 125 6.49 -19.82 4.32
C ALA A 125 5.22 -19.55 3.47
N PRO A 126 4.10 -19.01 4.01
CA PRO A 126 2.92 -18.71 3.22
C PRO A 126 3.15 -17.56 2.23
N LEU A 127 3.94 -16.54 2.55
CA LEU A 127 4.28 -15.46 1.60
C LEU A 127 5.05 -16.00 0.38
N LEU A 128 6.04 -16.85 0.61
CA LEU A 128 6.77 -17.51 -0.47
C LEU A 128 5.89 -18.50 -1.24
N GLY A 129 4.97 -19.19 -0.55
CA GLY A 129 4.00 -20.10 -1.16
C GLY A 129 3.08 -19.44 -2.18
N LEU A 130 2.82 -18.14 -2.04
CA LEU A 130 2.07 -17.35 -3.03
C LEU A 130 2.86 -17.07 -4.32
N SER A 131 4.17 -17.33 -4.33
CA SER A 131 5.07 -17.17 -5.49
C SER A 131 4.98 -15.80 -6.19
N PRO A 132 5.02 -14.66 -5.46
CA PRO A 132 4.97 -13.35 -6.08
C PRO A 132 6.26 -13.02 -6.84
N LYS A 133 6.22 -12.01 -7.72
CA LYS A 133 7.46 -11.47 -8.31
C LYS A 133 8.21 -10.58 -7.33
N GLU A 134 7.48 -9.90 -6.46
CA GLU A 134 8.03 -8.96 -5.50
C GLU A 134 7.23 -8.92 -4.19
N ILE A 135 7.94 -8.76 -3.08
CA ILE A 135 7.38 -8.51 -1.75
C ILE A 135 7.95 -7.17 -1.28
N LEU A 136 7.06 -6.26 -0.91
CA LEU A 136 7.42 -4.96 -0.34
C LEU A 136 6.92 -4.88 1.10
N CYS A 137 7.83 -4.52 2.01
CA CYS A 137 7.53 -4.34 3.43
C CYS A 137 7.90 -2.91 3.86
N LEU A 138 7.15 -2.33 4.80
CA LEU A 138 7.64 -1.18 5.56
C LEU A 138 8.70 -1.65 6.55
N ASP A 139 9.78 -0.89 6.76
CA ASP A 139 10.82 -1.29 7.72
C ASP A 139 10.27 -1.45 9.15
N SER A 140 9.28 -0.63 9.50
CA SER A 140 8.62 -0.65 10.80
C SER A 140 7.90 -1.96 11.14
N VAL A 141 7.49 -2.76 10.15
CA VAL A 141 6.81 -4.05 10.41
C VAL A 141 7.73 -5.05 11.11
N PHE A 142 9.06 -4.87 10.99
CA PHE A 142 10.06 -5.72 11.64
C PHE A 142 10.39 -5.27 13.06
N GLN A 143 9.90 -4.11 13.52
CA GLN A 143 10.09 -3.59 14.88
C GLN A 143 11.57 -3.55 15.32
N GLY A 144 12.49 -3.25 14.39
CA GLY A 144 13.94 -3.23 14.64
C GLY A 144 14.61 -4.61 14.67
N SER A 145 13.90 -5.67 14.32
CA SER A 145 14.44 -7.03 14.23
C SER A 145 15.13 -7.29 12.89
N ASP A 146 16.41 -6.94 12.80
CA ASP A 146 17.25 -7.20 11.62
C ASP A 146 17.33 -8.69 11.26
N GLU A 147 17.20 -9.58 12.24
CA GLU A 147 17.16 -11.03 12.02
C GLU A 147 15.98 -11.47 11.15
N LEU A 148 14.77 -10.93 11.40
CA LEU A 148 13.57 -11.27 10.64
C LEU A 148 13.66 -10.74 9.21
N LYS A 149 14.14 -9.50 9.07
CA LYS A 149 14.34 -8.85 7.77
C LYS A 149 15.37 -9.61 6.93
N THR A 150 16.50 -9.98 7.53
CA THR A 150 17.57 -10.73 6.85
C THR A 150 17.08 -12.12 6.47
N ASN A 151 16.33 -12.80 7.34
CA ASN A 151 15.80 -14.12 7.05
C ASN A 151 14.79 -14.08 5.89
N LEU A 152 13.89 -13.10 5.87
CA LEU A 152 12.98 -12.90 4.74
C LEU A 152 13.73 -12.61 3.44
N ASP A 153 14.71 -11.70 3.46
CA ASP A 153 15.52 -11.36 2.27
C ASP A 153 16.25 -12.59 1.72
N LEU A 154 16.89 -13.39 2.58
CA LEU A 154 17.57 -14.61 2.17
C LEU A 154 16.61 -15.62 1.52
N GLN A 155 15.44 -15.86 2.13
CA GLN A 155 14.46 -16.79 1.56
C GLN A 155 13.84 -16.28 0.26
N CYS A 156 13.59 -14.97 0.14
CA CYS A 156 13.16 -14.34 -1.11
C CYS A 156 14.20 -14.54 -2.23
N ARG A 157 15.49 -14.35 -1.93
CA ARG A 157 16.58 -14.58 -2.90
C ARG A 157 16.64 -16.02 -3.38
N ASP A 158 16.53 -16.99 -2.47
CA ASP A 158 16.51 -18.42 -2.81
C ASP A 158 15.31 -18.77 -3.71
N ALA A 159 14.15 -18.14 -3.46
CA ALA A 159 12.95 -18.29 -4.27
C ALA A 159 12.90 -17.41 -5.54
N ARG A 160 13.93 -16.59 -5.79
CA ARG A 160 14.01 -15.60 -6.89
C ARG A 160 12.87 -14.56 -6.87
N ILE A 161 12.41 -14.22 -5.68
CA ILE A 161 11.44 -13.16 -5.41
C ILE A 161 12.21 -11.88 -5.09
N ARG A 162 11.85 -10.74 -5.69
CA ARG A 162 12.43 -9.46 -5.29
C ARG A 162 11.90 -9.05 -3.92
N PHE A 163 12.80 -8.63 -3.03
CA PHE A 163 12.42 -8.08 -1.74
C PHE A 163 12.82 -6.62 -1.66
N THR A 164 11.86 -5.77 -1.32
CA THR A 164 12.04 -4.33 -1.17
C THR A 164 11.57 -3.91 0.22
N CYS A 165 12.40 -3.19 0.96
CA CYS A 165 12.04 -2.61 2.25
C CYS A 165 12.04 -1.09 2.12
N VAL A 166 10.99 -0.43 2.59
CA VAL A 166 10.77 1.02 2.45
C VAL A 166 10.64 1.68 3.81
#